data_AF-A0AAW1T600-F1
#
_entry.id   AF-A0AAW1T600-F1
#
_cell.length_a   1.000
_cell.length_b   1.000
_cell.length_c   1.000
_cell.angle_alpha   90.00
_cell.angle_beta   90.00
_cell.angle_gamma   90.00
#
_symmetry.space_group_name_H-M   'P 1'
#
loop_
_entity.id
_entity.type
_entity.pdbx_description
1 polymer ?
#
loop_
_entity_poly.entity_id
_entity_poly.type
_entity_poly.pdbx_seq_one_letter_code
_entity_poly.pdbx_strand_id
1 'polypeptide(L)'
;MAQELNTAALPTEHQHGSPLSTHSSSSGDEEEFGLFQALPVADVRIEDLAWEYLPQSVEEYLARVRHEAKRLPDVVTSHIDPRTFDARRTAAVPVEAHSTEWSIQKAVLLKTLVEFLDVRLKLQQALLQEGRPKLGFPLPPRQDSAAWKSFCLQNPDGEAAADPHSSSAALLLLAIDQGAVNRLLRWQVSWVLEDPSLFLQCSRVCRNDVGAKTATQPHTNDPSPLADSGSF
;
A
#
# COMPACT_ATOMS: atom_id res chain seq x y z
N MET A 1 -47.47 15.70 33.71
CA MET A 1 -46.70 14.68 34.42
C MET A 1 -45.39 14.51 33.66
N ALA A 2 -44.32 15.07 34.23
CA ALA A 2 -42.98 15.03 33.66
C ALA A 2 -42.36 13.65 33.96
N GLN A 3 -41.63 13.09 33.00
CA GLN A 3 -40.75 11.95 33.22
C GLN A 3 -39.32 12.36 32.90
N GLU A 4 -38.45 12.00 33.83
CA GLU A 4 -37.11 12.53 34.05
C GLU A 4 -36.07 11.95 33.10
N LEU A 5 -35.13 12.82 32.74
CA LEU A 5 -33.86 12.53 32.08
C LEU A 5 -32.92 11.81 33.07
N ASN A 6 -32.35 10.68 32.66
CA ASN A 6 -31.29 10.01 33.41
C ASN A 6 -29.98 10.09 32.61
N THR A 7 -29.12 11.02 33.03
CA THR A 7 -27.80 11.30 32.47
C THR A 7 -26.77 10.43 33.19
N ALA A 8 -26.28 9.38 32.54
CA ALA A 8 -25.18 8.56 33.05
C ALA A 8 -23.83 9.25 32.79
N ALA A 9 -23.03 9.37 33.85
CA ALA A 9 -21.74 10.03 33.90
C ALA A 9 -20.62 9.24 33.18
N LEU A 10 -19.78 9.96 32.45
CA LEU A 10 -18.51 9.50 31.90
C LEU A 10 -17.40 9.56 32.98
N PRO A 11 -16.44 8.61 33.00
CA PRO A 11 -15.31 8.63 33.92
C PRO A 11 -14.21 9.59 33.44
N THR A 12 -13.74 10.41 34.38
CA THR A 12 -12.66 11.38 34.23
C THR A 12 -11.30 10.66 34.17
N GLU A 13 -10.65 10.67 33.00
CA GLU A 13 -9.24 10.27 32.87
C GLU A 13 -8.32 11.34 33.46
N HIS A 14 -7.52 10.94 34.45
CA HIS A 14 -6.42 11.73 34.99
C HIS A 14 -5.27 11.81 33.98
N GLN A 15 -5.14 12.94 33.28
CA GLN A 15 -3.92 13.30 32.56
C GLN A 15 -2.87 13.83 33.56
N HIS A 16 -1.83 13.02 33.81
CA HIS A 16 -0.57 13.49 34.38
C HIS A 16 0.21 14.24 33.30
N GLY A 17 0.01 15.55 33.23
CA GLY A 17 0.87 16.46 32.48
C GLY A 17 2.22 16.59 33.17
N SER A 18 3.26 15.99 32.58
CA SER A 18 4.64 16.32 32.93
C SER A 18 4.95 17.73 32.42
N PRO A 19 5.55 18.63 33.23
CA PRO A 19 5.92 19.96 32.77
C PRO A 19 7.01 19.84 31.70
N LEU A 20 6.65 20.23 30.48
CA LEU A 20 7.55 20.39 29.35
C LEU A 20 8.59 21.46 29.72
N SER A 21 9.83 21.03 29.94
CA SER A 21 10.98 21.93 30.07
C SER A 21 11.18 22.66 28.76
N THR A 22 10.69 23.89 28.68
CA THR A 22 10.95 24.83 27.59
C THR A 22 12.41 25.28 27.68
N HIS A 23 13.32 24.46 27.16
CA HIS A 23 14.64 24.95 26.79
C HIS A 23 14.43 25.94 25.64
N SER A 24 14.61 27.24 25.92
CA SER A 24 14.81 28.26 24.89
C SER A 24 16.06 27.91 24.10
N SER A 25 15.89 27.02 23.13
CA SER A 25 16.85 26.82 22.06
C SER A 25 16.73 28.02 21.15
N SER A 26 17.74 28.88 21.21
CA SER A 26 17.98 29.94 20.24
C SER A 26 18.11 29.31 18.86
N SER A 27 16.99 29.14 18.17
CA SER A 27 16.85 28.50 16.86
C SER A 27 17.26 29.46 15.75
N GLY A 28 18.56 29.75 15.67
CA GLY A 28 19.12 30.69 14.70
C GLY A 28 19.84 30.04 13.53
N ASP A 29 20.57 28.93 13.74
CA ASP A 29 21.75 28.68 12.88
C ASP A 29 21.92 27.24 12.32
N GLU A 30 20.95 26.32 12.42
CA GLU A 30 21.22 24.88 12.15
C GLU A 30 20.49 24.18 10.99
N GLU A 31 19.69 24.84 10.14
CA GLU A 31 18.85 24.10 9.16
C GLU A 31 19.16 24.27 7.67
N GLU A 32 20.23 24.95 7.26
CA GLU A 32 20.44 25.15 5.81
C GLU A 32 21.15 23.97 5.10
N PHE A 33 21.94 23.14 5.79
CA PHE A 33 22.74 22.10 5.13
C PHE A 33 22.72 20.69 5.77
N GLY A 34 21.92 20.47 6.81
CA GLY A 34 21.79 19.15 7.45
C GLY A 34 23.08 18.59 8.08
N LEU A 35 24.12 19.42 8.22
CA LEU A 35 25.36 19.09 8.90
C LEU A 35 25.26 19.58 10.34
N PHE A 36 25.04 18.65 11.27
CA PHE A 36 24.98 18.97 12.70
C PHE A 36 26.36 19.31 13.25
N GLN A 37 26.45 20.39 14.02
CA GLN A 37 27.67 20.76 14.71
C GLN A 37 27.93 19.81 15.89
N ALA A 38 28.92 18.93 15.75
CA ALA A 38 29.22 17.93 16.78
C ALA A 38 29.95 18.48 18.03
N LEU A 39 30.66 19.61 17.91
CA LEU A 39 31.46 20.19 19.00
C LEU A 39 31.07 21.66 19.24
N PRO A 40 30.83 22.07 20.50
CA PRO A 40 30.58 23.48 20.81
C PRO A 40 31.86 24.27 20.59
N VAL A 41 31.75 25.42 19.91
CA VAL A 41 32.86 26.34 19.70
C VAL A 41 32.32 27.72 19.98
N ALA A 42 32.94 28.41 20.94
CA ALA A 42 32.56 29.76 21.30
C ALA A 42 32.85 30.74 20.14
N ASP A 43 32.07 31.80 20.05
CA ASP A 43 32.32 32.92 19.14
C ASP A 43 33.49 33.75 19.68
N VAL A 44 34.71 33.27 19.42
CA VAL A 44 35.94 33.99 19.73
C VAL A 44 36.16 35.05 18.66
N ARG A 45 36.44 36.29 19.09
CA ARG A 45 36.79 37.40 18.20
C ARG A 45 38.12 37.13 17.51
N ILE A 46 38.17 37.38 16.20
CA ILE A 46 39.31 37.03 15.35
C ILE A 46 40.55 37.84 15.72
N GLU A 47 40.35 39.06 16.22
CA GLU A 47 41.41 39.98 16.61
C GLU A 47 42.24 39.48 17.79
N ASP A 48 41.69 38.57 18.60
CA ASP A 48 42.34 38.02 19.78
C ASP A 48 43.17 36.75 19.48
N LEU A 49 43.10 36.22 18.27
CA LEU A 49 43.80 34.99 17.88
C LEU A 49 45.24 35.29 17.45
N ALA A 50 46.21 34.80 18.21
CA ALA A 50 47.63 34.95 17.92
C ALA A 50 48.11 33.93 16.85
N TRP A 51 47.84 34.24 15.57
CA TRP A 51 48.11 33.36 14.41
C TRP A 51 49.57 32.89 14.27
N GLU A 52 50.51 33.64 14.84
CA GLU A 52 51.95 33.33 14.77
C GLU A 52 52.36 32.14 15.67
N TYR A 53 51.54 31.79 16.66
CA TYR A 53 51.82 30.71 17.60
C TYR A 53 50.93 29.50 17.36
N LEU A 54 51.41 28.32 17.77
CA LEU A 54 50.58 27.11 17.80
C LEU A 54 49.40 27.31 18.77
N PRO A 55 48.19 26.82 18.42
CA PRO A 55 47.03 26.92 19.29
C PRO A 55 47.30 26.15 20.59
N GLN A 56 46.99 26.77 21.72
CA GLN A 56 47.25 26.19 23.04
C GLN A 56 46.06 25.39 23.57
N SER A 57 44.88 25.54 22.97
CA SER A 57 43.67 24.79 23.32
C SER A 57 42.92 24.25 22.10
N VAL A 58 42.05 23.27 22.35
CA VAL A 58 41.19 22.66 21.32
C VAL A 58 40.18 23.67 20.80
N GLU A 59 39.63 24.50 21.68
CA GLU A 59 38.65 25.54 21.34
C GLU A 59 39.28 26.60 20.44
N GLU A 60 40.51 27.01 20.74
CA GLU A 60 41.27 27.96 19.91
C GLU A 60 41.56 27.37 18.54
N TYR A 61 41.98 26.09 18.49
CA TYR A 61 42.19 25.39 17.23
C TYR A 61 40.90 25.36 16.38
N LEU A 62 39.77 24.99 16.97
CA LEU A 62 38.49 24.94 16.27
C LEU A 62 38.03 26.34 15.80
N ALA A 63 38.26 27.39 16.60
CA ALA A 63 37.99 28.77 16.21
C ALA A 63 38.83 29.20 14.99
N ARG A 64 40.12 28.85 14.98
CA ARG A 64 41.02 29.10 13.84
C ARG A 64 40.57 28.35 12.58
N VAL A 65 40.20 27.07 12.71
CA VAL A 65 39.68 26.26 11.58
C VAL A 65 38.39 26.86 11.02
N ARG A 66 37.46 27.31 11.87
CA ARG A 66 36.24 28.00 11.42
C ARG A 66 36.56 29.27 10.65
N HIS A 67 37.50 30.06 11.16
CA HIS A 67 37.90 31.29 10.50
C HIS A 67 38.62 31.03 9.16
N GLU A 68 39.46 30.00 9.08
CA GLU A 68 40.09 29.56 7.84
C GLU A 68 39.05 29.06 6.83
N ALA A 69 38.11 28.21 7.26
CA ALA A 69 37.03 27.69 6.42
C ALA A 69 36.15 28.79 5.84
N LYS A 70 35.84 29.86 6.61
CA LYS A 70 35.10 31.05 6.11
C LYS A 70 35.81 31.80 4.98
N ARG A 71 37.11 31.57 4.78
CA ARG A 71 37.90 32.17 3.69
C ARG A 71 38.04 31.24 2.49
N LEU A 72 37.69 29.98 2.64
CA LEU A 72 37.67 29.03 1.54
C LEU A 72 36.40 29.27 0.70
N PRO A 73 36.46 29.01 -0.62
CA PRO A 73 35.26 29.04 -1.47
C PRO A 73 34.27 27.94 -1.05
N ASP A 74 32.99 28.30 -0.89
CA ASP A 74 31.93 27.36 -0.49
C ASP A 74 31.78 26.18 -1.46
N VAL A 75 31.96 26.44 -2.76
CA VAL A 75 31.88 25.43 -3.80
C VAL A 75 33.09 25.53 -4.72
N VAL A 76 33.90 24.47 -4.73
CA VAL A 76 34.99 24.30 -5.70
C VAL A 76 34.50 23.36 -6.80
N THR A 77 34.43 23.86 -8.04
CA THR A 77 34.17 23.02 -9.22
C THR A 77 35.49 22.73 -9.92
N SER A 78 35.69 21.48 -10.32
CA SER A 78 36.84 21.10 -11.15
C SER A 78 36.37 20.78 -12.57
N HIS A 79 37.12 21.23 -13.57
CA HIS A 79 36.87 20.95 -14.99
C HIS A 79 37.36 19.54 -15.36
N ILE A 80 36.97 18.53 -14.59
CA ILE A 80 37.17 17.14 -14.98
C ILE A 80 36.07 16.81 -15.99
N ASP A 81 36.44 16.40 -17.20
CA ASP A 81 35.46 15.90 -18.17
C ASP A 81 35.03 14.48 -17.76
N PRO A 82 33.82 14.28 -17.21
CA PRO A 82 33.36 12.96 -16.77
C PRO A 82 33.27 11.96 -17.94
N ARG A 83 33.26 12.42 -19.20
CA ARG A 83 33.25 11.56 -20.40
C ARG A 83 34.59 10.88 -20.64
N THR A 84 35.68 11.41 -20.09
CA THR A 84 36.98 10.75 -20.14
C THR A 84 37.08 9.56 -19.18
N PHE A 85 36.17 9.46 -18.20
CA PHE A 85 36.41 8.64 -17.02
C PHE A 85 35.66 7.32 -16.92
N ASP A 86 34.78 6.93 -17.87
CA ASP A 86 34.16 5.60 -17.73
C ASP A 86 33.71 4.93 -19.02
N ALA A 87 34.59 4.09 -19.57
CA ALA A 87 34.26 3.15 -20.65
C ALA A 87 33.30 2.02 -20.19
N ARG A 88 32.96 1.93 -18.90
CA ARG A 88 32.13 0.88 -18.30
C ARG A 88 30.82 1.40 -17.70
N ARG A 89 30.46 2.66 -17.95
CA ARG A 89 29.20 3.21 -17.45
C ARG A 89 28.02 2.39 -18.00
N THR A 90 27.37 1.62 -17.15
CA THR A 90 26.17 0.88 -17.52
C THR A 90 25.03 1.87 -17.74
N ALA A 91 24.42 1.84 -18.92
CA ALA A 91 23.22 2.61 -19.18
C ALA A 91 22.09 2.06 -18.29
N ALA A 92 21.35 2.95 -17.61
CA ALA A 92 20.08 2.58 -17.05
C ALA A 92 19.15 2.26 -18.24
N VAL A 93 18.84 0.98 -18.45
CA VAL A 93 17.84 0.58 -19.44
C VAL A 93 16.49 0.75 -18.76
N PRO A 94 15.70 1.77 -19.12
CA PRO A 94 14.35 1.87 -18.59
C PRO A 94 13.57 0.64 -19.04
N VAL A 95 12.70 0.12 -18.17
CA VAL A 95 11.75 -0.91 -18.57
C VAL A 95 10.80 -0.25 -19.56
N GLU A 96 11.00 -0.50 -20.85
CA GLU A 96 10.12 0.03 -21.89
C GLU A 96 8.74 -0.56 -21.70
N ALA A 97 7.77 0.30 -21.34
CA ALA A 97 6.38 -0.08 -21.41
C ALA A 97 6.04 -0.26 -22.89
N HIS A 98 5.88 -1.51 -23.34
CA HIS A 98 5.37 -1.78 -24.67
C HIS A 98 4.04 -1.04 -24.82
N SER A 99 4.01 -0.07 -25.74
CA SER A 99 2.77 0.61 -26.11
C SER A 99 1.91 -0.43 -26.81
N THR A 100 1.00 -1.05 -26.07
CA THR A 100 -0.09 -1.77 -26.68
C THR A 100 -0.99 -0.73 -27.32
N GLU A 101 -1.23 -0.82 -28.62
CA GLU A 101 -2.13 0.07 -29.40
C GLU A 101 -3.60 0.06 -28.91
N TRP A 102 -3.87 -0.66 -27.81
CA TRP A 102 -5.18 -0.89 -27.25
C TRP A 102 -5.54 0.30 -26.36
N SER A 103 -6.11 1.33 -26.97
CA SER A 103 -6.66 2.46 -26.23
C SER A 103 -7.98 2.05 -25.57
N ILE A 104 -7.94 1.75 -24.28
CA ILE A 104 -9.15 1.60 -23.47
C ILE A 104 -9.81 2.98 -23.35
N GLN A 105 -11.10 3.07 -23.68
CA GLN A 105 -11.85 4.32 -23.53
C GLN A 105 -11.81 4.78 -22.07
N LYS A 106 -11.51 6.07 -21.84
CA LYS A 106 -11.43 6.67 -20.50
C LYS A 106 -12.68 6.38 -19.66
N ALA A 107 -13.86 6.41 -20.26
CA ALA A 107 -15.12 6.11 -19.58
C ALA A 107 -15.18 4.67 -19.04
N VAL A 108 -14.71 3.70 -19.81
CA VAL A 108 -14.64 2.29 -19.39
C VAL A 108 -13.64 2.13 -18.25
N LEU A 109 -12.45 2.72 -18.37
CA LEU A 109 -11.43 2.66 -17.32
C LEU A 109 -11.95 3.25 -15.99
N LEU A 110 -12.56 4.44 -16.03
CA LEU A 110 -13.11 5.07 -14.82
C LEU A 110 -14.21 4.23 -14.18
N LYS A 111 -15.09 3.64 -15.00
CA LYS A 111 -16.12 2.73 -14.51
C LYS A 111 -15.50 1.52 -13.79
N THR A 112 -14.53 0.87 -14.42
CA THR A 112 -13.83 -0.29 -13.82
C THR A 112 -13.10 0.09 -12.54
N LEU A 113 -12.49 1.28 -12.47
CA LEU A 113 -11.84 1.76 -11.24
C LEU A 113 -12.83 1.96 -10.10
N VAL A 114 -14.00 2.55 -10.37
CA VAL A 114 -15.06 2.74 -9.36
C VAL A 114 -15.57 1.39 -8.86
N GLU A 115 -15.86 0.45 -9.77
CA GLU A 115 -16.30 -0.90 -9.42
C GLU A 115 -15.23 -1.64 -8.58
N PHE A 116 -13.96 -1.50 -8.94
CA PHE A 116 -12.86 -2.10 -8.19
C PHE A 116 -12.71 -1.51 -6.78
N LEU A 117 -12.84 -0.20 -6.64
CA LEU A 117 -12.79 0.48 -5.34
C LEU A 117 -13.94 0.04 -4.43
N ASP A 118 -15.15 -0.09 -4.98
CA ASP A 118 -16.31 -0.58 -4.24
C ASP A 118 -16.09 -2.00 -3.69
N VAL A 119 -15.57 -2.92 -4.52
CA VAL A 119 -15.22 -4.28 -4.10
C VAL A 119 -14.18 -4.26 -2.98
N ARG A 120 -13.14 -3.43 -3.10
CA ARG A 120 -12.09 -3.32 -2.09
C ARG A 120 -12.64 -2.80 -0.75
N LEU A 121 -13.51 -1.80 -0.78
CA LEU A 121 -14.14 -1.26 0.42
C LEU A 121 -15.04 -2.30 1.10
N LYS A 122 -15.83 -3.05 0.32
CA LYS A 122 -16.65 -4.15 0.83
C LYS A 122 -15.82 -5.24 1.50
N LEU A 123 -14.71 -5.65 0.88
CA LEU A 123 -13.80 -6.64 1.47
C LEU A 123 -13.16 -6.13 2.77
N GLN A 124 -12.73 -4.87 2.79
CA GLN A 124 -12.16 -4.26 3.98
C GLN A 124 -13.19 -4.16 5.12
N GLN A 125 -14.42 -3.78 4.80
CA GLN A 125 -15.51 -3.71 5.76
C GLN A 125 -15.84 -5.09 6.32
N ALA A 126 -15.93 -6.12 5.47
CA ALA A 126 -16.15 -7.50 5.91
C ALA A 126 -15.04 -7.98 6.85
N LEU A 127 -13.77 -7.68 6.53
CA LEU A 127 -12.63 -8.01 7.40
C LEU A 127 -12.72 -7.32 8.77
N LEU A 128 -13.18 -6.07 8.84
CA LEU A 128 -13.34 -5.33 10.09
C LEU A 128 -14.52 -5.85 10.93
N GLN A 129 -15.60 -6.28 10.29
CA GLN A 129 -16.81 -6.74 10.96
C GLN A 129 -16.72 -8.20 11.43
N GLU A 130 -16.23 -9.09 10.56
CA GLU A 130 -16.24 -10.54 10.78
C GLU A 130 -14.86 -11.10 11.15
N GLY A 131 -13.81 -10.29 11.01
CA GLY A 131 -12.43 -10.75 11.17
C GLY A 131 -11.97 -11.59 9.97
N ARG A 132 -10.90 -12.37 10.18
CA ARG A 132 -10.38 -13.29 9.15
C ARG A 132 -11.23 -14.57 9.15
N PRO A 133 -11.86 -14.93 8.02
CA PRO A 133 -12.62 -16.17 7.95
C PRO A 133 -11.70 -17.38 8.10
N LYS A 134 -12.16 -18.41 8.82
CA LYS A 134 -11.48 -19.71 8.89
C LYS A 134 -11.86 -20.51 7.65
N LEU A 135 -10.87 -20.90 6.86
CA LEU A 135 -11.11 -21.76 5.70
C LEU A 135 -11.38 -23.20 6.17
N GLY A 136 -12.40 -23.82 5.59
CA GLY A 136 -12.74 -25.22 5.83
C GLY A 136 -11.81 -26.23 5.12
N PHE A 137 -10.83 -25.73 4.37
CA PHE A 137 -9.88 -26.53 3.61
C PHE A 137 -8.44 -26.10 3.90
N PRO A 138 -7.47 -27.03 3.81
CA PRO A 138 -6.07 -26.70 3.98
C PRO A 138 -5.56 -25.84 2.83
N LEU A 139 -4.82 -24.79 3.15
CA LEU A 139 -4.11 -24.00 2.14
C LEU A 139 -2.82 -24.69 1.72
N PRO A 140 -2.41 -24.58 0.43
CA PRO A 140 -1.11 -25.06 0.01
C PRO A 140 0.03 -24.39 0.78
N PRO A 141 1.19 -25.06 0.93
CA PRO A 141 2.37 -24.47 1.56
C PRO A 141 2.76 -23.15 0.91
N ARG A 142 3.15 -22.15 1.72
CA ARG A 142 3.43 -20.78 1.26
C ARG A 142 4.56 -20.65 0.23
N GLN A 143 5.37 -21.69 0.04
CA GLN A 143 6.51 -21.71 -0.88
C GLN A 143 6.26 -22.57 -2.12
N ASP A 144 5.16 -23.34 -2.16
CA ASP A 144 4.91 -24.33 -3.19
C ASP A 144 4.09 -23.75 -4.34
N SER A 145 4.77 -23.13 -5.30
CA SER A 145 4.12 -22.52 -6.47
C SER A 145 3.30 -23.54 -7.28
N ALA A 146 3.73 -24.81 -7.38
CA ALA A 146 3.04 -25.83 -8.16
C ALA A 146 1.72 -26.26 -7.50
N ALA A 147 1.72 -26.40 -6.17
CA ALA A 147 0.51 -26.67 -5.41
C ALA A 147 -0.46 -25.48 -5.46
N TRP A 148 0.03 -24.24 -5.38
CA TRP A 148 -0.80 -23.05 -5.56
C TRP A 148 -1.36 -22.92 -6.99
N LYS A 149 -0.56 -23.24 -8.02
CA LYS A 149 -1.01 -23.28 -9.42
C LYS A 149 -2.16 -24.26 -9.60
N SER A 150 -1.98 -25.46 -9.06
CA SER A 150 -3.00 -26.51 -9.08
C SER A 150 -4.24 -26.09 -8.29
N PHE A 151 -4.07 -25.57 -7.08
CA PHE A 151 -5.17 -25.11 -6.23
C PHE A 151 -6.00 -23.99 -6.87
N CYS A 152 -5.36 -23.04 -7.56
CA CYS A 152 -6.05 -21.92 -8.20
C CYS A 152 -6.63 -22.24 -9.59
N LEU A 153 -6.03 -23.18 -10.33
CA LEU A 153 -6.38 -23.47 -11.74
C LEU A 153 -7.05 -24.83 -11.95
N GLN A 154 -7.14 -25.70 -10.95
CA GLN A 154 -7.80 -27.00 -11.10
C GLN A 154 -9.25 -26.82 -11.55
N ASN A 155 -9.57 -27.42 -12.69
CA ASN A 155 -10.93 -27.52 -13.20
C ASN A 155 -11.74 -28.43 -12.27
N PRO A 156 -13.00 -28.09 -11.98
CA PRO A 156 -13.93 -28.94 -11.21
C PRO A 156 -14.28 -30.26 -11.92
N ASP A 157 -13.79 -30.50 -13.14
CA ASP A 157 -14.04 -31.72 -13.92
C ASP A 157 -13.25 -32.95 -13.41
N GLY A 158 -12.42 -32.78 -12.38
CA GLY A 158 -11.88 -33.88 -11.59
C GLY A 158 -12.99 -34.53 -10.77
N GLU A 159 -13.58 -35.59 -11.32
CA GLU A 159 -14.68 -36.40 -10.82
C GLU A 159 -14.41 -37.01 -9.43
N ALA A 160 -14.40 -36.18 -8.37
CA ALA A 160 -14.71 -36.49 -6.96
C ALA A 160 -14.24 -35.35 -6.04
N ALA A 161 -15.10 -34.37 -5.78
CA ALA A 161 -15.33 -33.80 -4.44
C ALA A 161 -16.27 -32.57 -4.51
N ALA A 162 -17.39 -32.68 -3.81
CA ALA A 162 -18.27 -31.66 -3.23
C ALA A 162 -18.14 -30.19 -3.71
N ASP A 163 -19.24 -29.71 -4.30
CA ASP A 163 -19.76 -28.34 -4.38
C ASP A 163 -18.81 -27.22 -4.85
N PRO A 164 -19.06 -26.62 -6.03
CA PRO A 164 -18.18 -25.60 -6.60
C PRO A 164 -18.24 -24.32 -5.76
N HIS A 165 -17.13 -24.05 -5.08
CA HIS A 165 -16.91 -22.84 -4.28
C HIS A 165 -16.74 -21.58 -5.15
N SER A 166 -17.79 -21.17 -5.86
CA SER A 166 -17.87 -19.84 -6.48
C SER A 166 -17.73 -18.71 -5.44
N SER A 167 -18.10 -18.97 -4.18
CA SER A 167 -17.85 -18.09 -3.03
C SER A 167 -16.42 -18.16 -2.45
N SER A 168 -15.51 -18.99 -3.00
CA SER A 168 -14.17 -19.23 -2.42
C SER A 168 -13.20 -18.08 -2.58
N ALA A 169 -13.22 -17.38 -3.72
CA ALA A 169 -12.13 -16.45 -4.05
C ALA A 169 -12.07 -15.27 -3.06
N ALA A 170 -13.23 -14.70 -2.71
CA ALA A 170 -13.30 -13.64 -1.70
C ALA A 170 -12.90 -14.13 -0.32
N LEU A 171 -13.39 -15.31 0.10
CA LEU A 171 -13.05 -15.92 1.39
C LEU A 171 -11.56 -16.25 1.49
N LEU A 172 -10.99 -16.78 0.41
CA LEU A 172 -9.57 -17.07 0.27
C LEU A 172 -8.75 -15.77 0.41
N LEU A 173 -9.11 -14.71 -0.32
CA LEU A 173 -8.43 -13.42 -0.26
C LEU A 173 -8.49 -12.80 1.15
N LEU A 174 -9.60 -12.95 1.87
CA LEU A 174 -9.74 -12.47 3.25
C LEU A 174 -8.95 -13.32 4.25
N ALA A 175 -8.81 -14.63 4.00
CA ALA A 175 -8.10 -15.54 4.89
C ALA A 175 -6.57 -15.40 4.79
N ILE A 176 -6.03 -15.13 3.60
CA ILE A 176 -4.57 -15.08 3.39
C ILE A 176 -3.92 -13.77 3.86
N ASP A 177 -2.64 -13.82 4.18
CA ASP A 177 -1.85 -12.63 4.54
C ASP A 177 -1.36 -11.86 3.30
N GLN A 178 -1.03 -10.57 3.45
CA GLN A 178 -0.57 -9.72 2.35
C GLN A 178 0.69 -10.27 1.64
N GLY A 179 1.59 -10.93 2.37
CA GLY A 179 2.78 -11.55 1.78
C GLY A 179 2.49 -12.83 1.00
N ALA A 180 1.37 -13.51 1.28
CA ALA A 180 0.86 -14.59 0.44
C ALA A 180 0.20 -14.04 -0.83
N VAL A 181 -0.62 -12.97 -0.71
CA VAL A 181 -1.21 -12.26 -1.87
C VAL A 181 -0.12 -11.82 -2.85
N ASN A 182 0.91 -11.13 -2.36
CA ASN A 182 2.00 -10.63 -3.19
C ASN A 182 2.77 -11.75 -3.90
N ARG A 183 2.93 -12.91 -3.25
CA ARG A 183 3.54 -14.09 -3.88
C ARG A 183 2.66 -14.68 -4.96
N LEU A 184 1.37 -14.84 -4.67
CA LEU A 184 0.41 -15.38 -5.62
C LEU A 184 0.33 -14.51 -6.88
N LEU A 185 0.32 -13.18 -6.74
CA LEU A 185 0.36 -12.25 -7.87
C LEU A 185 1.62 -12.42 -8.71
N ARG A 186 2.80 -12.56 -8.09
CA ARG A 186 4.06 -12.81 -8.82
C ARG A 186 4.03 -14.14 -9.56
N TRP A 187 3.52 -15.19 -8.93
CA TRP A 187 3.39 -16.50 -9.57
C TRP A 187 2.39 -16.48 -10.72
N GLN A 188 1.24 -15.81 -10.56
CA GLN A 188 0.28 -15.65 -11.65
C GLN A 188 0.90 -14.96 -12.87
N VAL A 189 1.72 -13.92 -12.65
CA VAL A 189 2.48 -13.31 -13.76
C VAL A 189 3.42 -14.33 -14.40
N SER A 190 4.18 -15.10 -13.63
CA SER A 190 5.05 -16.17 -14.17
C SER A 190 4.25 -17.20 -14.97
N TRP A 191 3.13 -17.68 -14.44
CA TRP A 191 2.31 -18.69 -15.09
C TRP A 191 1.70 -18.20 -16.41
N VAL A 192 1.25 -16.94 -16.45
CA VAL A 192 0.72 -16.33 -17.68
C VAL A 192 1.82 -16.11 -18.72
N LEU A 193 3.05 -15.80 -18.30
CA LEU A 193 4.20 -15.69 -19.21
C LEU A 193 4.64 -17.06 -19.73
N GLU A 194 4.57 -18.12 -18.92
CA GLU A 194 4.86 -19.51 -19.31
C GLU A 194 3.78 -20.06 -20.26
N ASP A 195 2.51 -19.82 -19.95
CA ASP A 195 1.35 -20.31 -20.70
C ASP A 195 0.26 -19.21 -20.78
N PRO A 196 0.24 -18.42 -21.87
CA PRO A 196 -0.76 -17.36 -22.06
C PRO A 196 -2.20 -17.87 -22.13
N SER A 197 -2.42 -19.17 -22.37
CA SER A 197 -3.77 -19.76 -22.45
C SER A 197 -4.48 -19.77 -21.08
N LEU A 198 -3.71 -19.73 -19.98
CA LEU A 198 -4.23 -19.66 -18.62
C LEU A 198 -5.06 -18.40 -18.38
N PHE A 199 -4.76 -17.30 -19.09
CA PHE A 199 -5.55 -16.07 -19.00
C PHE A 199 -7.02 -16.27 -19.43
N LEU A 200 -7.23 -17.10 -20.46
CA LEU A 200 -8.55 -17.39 -20.98
C LEU A 200 -9.34 -18.31 -20.03
N GLN A 201 -8.66 -19.22 -19.32
CA GLN A 201 -9.29 -20.10 -18.35
C GLN A 201 -9.83 -19.33 -17.13
N CYS A 202 -9.05 -18.39 -16.58
CA CYS A 202 -9.50 -17.54 -15.47
C CYS A 202 -10.76 -16.72 -15.81
N SER A 203 -10.87 -16.24 -17.06
CA SER A 203 -12.02 -15.45 -17.50
C SER A 203 -13.35 -16.22 -17.56
N ARG A 204 -13.29 -17.56 -17.76
CA ARG A 204 -14.48 -18.42 -17.82
C ARG A 204 -15.12 -18.62 -16.45
N VAL A 205 -14.29 -18.77 -15.42
CA VAL A 205 -14.74 -18.96 -14.02
C VAL A 205 -15.54 -17.75 -13.54
N CYS A 206 -15.10 -16.53 -13.86
CA CYS A 206 -15.82 -15.32 -13.44
C CYS A 206 -17.12 -15.04 -14.22
N ARG A 207 -17.29 -15.58 -15.44
CA ARG A 207 -18.50 -15.34 -16.26
C ARG A 207 -19.70 -16.17 -15.84
N ASN A 208 -19.47 -17.39 -15.35
CA ASN A 208 -20.55 -18.32 -15.05
C ASN A 208 -21.37 -17.93 -13.81
N ASP A 209 -20.80 -17.15 -12.88
CA ASP A 209 -21.50 -16.69 -11.67
C ASP A 209 -22.51 -15.57 -11.90
N VAL A 210 -22.26 -14.70 -12.89
CA VAL A 210 -23.12 -13.53 -13.15
C VAL A 210 -24.38 -13.94 -13.93
N GLY A 211 -24.30 -15.00 -14.74
CA GLY A 211 -25.41 -15.49 -15.55
C GLY A 211 -26.46 -16.31 -14.80
N ALA A 212 -26.12 -16.92 -13.66
CA ALA A 212 -27.02 -17.84 -12.96
C ALA A 212 -28.05 -17.15 -12.05
N LYS A 213 -27.88 -15.86 -11.70
CA LYS A 213 -28.73 -15.16 -10.73
C LYS A 213 -29.86 -14.30 -11.30
N THR A 214 -30.01 -14.21 -12.62
CA THR A 214 -31.07 -13.39 -13.26
C THR A 214 -32.24 -14.17 -13.82
N ALA A 215 -32.27 -15.50 -13.68
CA ALA A 215 -33.44 -16.32 -14.01
C ALA A 215 -34.41 -16.44 -12.81
N THR A 216 -34.80 -15.33 -12.20
CA THR A 216 -36.00 -15.31 -11.37
C THR A 216 -37.19 -15.31 -12.30
N GLN A 217 -37.88 -16.46 -12.39
CA GLN A 217 -39.11 -16.61 -13.16
C GLN A 217 -40.11 -15.47 -12.86
N PRO A 218 -40.73 -14.86 -13.87
CA PRO A 218 -41.87 -13.99 -13.64
C PRO A 218 -43.01 -14.83 -13.07
N HIS A 219 -43.34 -14.60 -11.81
CA HIS A 219 -44.53 -15.14 -11.15
C HIS A 219 -45.76 -14.57 -11.90
N THR A 220 -46.34 -15.35 -12.81
CA THR A 220 -47.65 -15.07 -13.41
C THR A 220 -48.71 -15.21 -12.32
N ASN A 221 -49.14 -14.08 -11.76
CA ASN A 221 -50.36 -14.02 -10.97
C ASN A 221 -51.55 -14.16 -11.92
N ASP A 222 -52.14 -15.35 -11.95
CA ASP A 222 -53.45 -15.61 -12.56
C ASP A 222 -54.55 -15.04 -11.64
N PRO A 223 -55.41 -14.10 -12.10
CA PRO A 223 -56.59 -13.70 -11.35
C PRO A 223 -57.73 -14.69 -11.60
N SER A 224 -58.10 -15.46 -10.56
CA SER A 224 -59.30 -16.29 -10.55
C SER A 224 -60.57 -15.50 -10.86
N PRO A 225 -61.48 -15.99 -11.71
CA PRO A 225 -62.77 -15.36 -11.95
C PRO A 225 -63.74 -15.66 -10.80
N LEU A 226 -64.31 -14.59 -10.24
CA LEU A 226 -65.45 -14.65 -9.31
C LEU A 226 -66.67 -15.25 -10.01
N ALA A 227 -67.19 -16.33 -9.44
CA ALA A 227 -68.47 -16.92 -9.81
C ALA A 227 -69.62 -16.02 -9.34
N ASP A 228 -70.39 -15.53 -10.29
CA ASP A 228 -71.69 -14.91 -10.11
C ASP A 228 -72.72 -16.02 -9.82
N SER A 229 -73.43 -15.91 -8.70
CA SER A 229 -74.48 -16.86 -8.30
C SER A 229 -75.68 -16.09 -7.77
N GLY A 230 -76.52 -15.63 -8.70
CA GLY A 230 -77.86 -15.15 -8.42
C GLY A 230 -78.89 -16.04 -9.09
N SER A 231 -79.76 -16.68 -8.30
CA SER A 231 -81.12 -17.10 -8.69
C SER A 231 -81.90 -17.64 -7.48
N PHE A 232 -82.80 -16.81 -6.95
CA PHE A 232 -84.25 -17.02 -6.73
C PHE A 232 -84.75 -16.26 -5.50
#